data_AF-A0AA86QK53-F1
#
_entry.id   AF-A0AA86QK53-F1
#
_cell.length_a   1.000
_cell.length_b   1.000
_cell.length_c   1.000
_cell.angle_alpha   90.00
_cell.angle_beta   90.00
_cell.angle_gamma   90.00
#
_symmetry.space_group_name_H-M   'P 1'
#
loop_
_entity.id
_entity.type
_entity.pdbx_description
1 polymer ?
#
loop_
_entity_poly.entity_id
_entity_poly.type
_entity_poly.pdbx_seq_one_letter_code
_entity_poly.pdbx_strand_id
1 'polypeptide(L)'
;MGNHDEPGNFSQVNGREKNFFQKVRNLGFYFIHVQQGTPIVDAEVDRGIQFILDNINLGVQSDHVFIVVHHPVFSTGEFGSHQYFSQKIEQLITDHPELKIRATFSGHDHMFSAFQKGSQFFFVNGAGGGGIDQMTDSSYGVRQWPSEELHGPQSVVADNCYGYDLHLDSWMKFTRTEVNFEPGKIVYNVRDLDSDVVLKSYEQPI
;
A
#
# COMPACT_ATOMS: atom_id res chain seq x y z
N MET A 1 2.04 -11.86 -1.04
CA MET A 1 3.25 -12.44 -1.65
C MET A 1 3.89 -11.37 -2.49
N GLY A 2 5.19 -11.18 -2.32
CA GLY A 2 5.98 -10.24 -3.11
C GLY A 2 6.74 -10.89 -4.24
N ASN A 3 7.43 -10.07 -5.03
CA ASN A 3 8.18 -10.48 -6.21
C ASN A 3 9.30 -11.49 -5.88
N HIS A 4 9.83 -11.44 -4.66
CA HIS A 4 10.84 -12.39 -4.16
C HIS A 4 10.25 -13.74 -3.68
N ASP A 5 8.93 -13.83 -3.47
CA ASP A 5 8.27 -15.06 -3.05
C ASP A 5 7.85 -15.94 -4.24
N GLU A 6 7.76 -15.36 -5.45
CA GLU A 6 7.23 -16.04 -6.63
C GLU A 6 8.02 -17.25 -7.17
N PRO A 7 9.36 -17.33 -7.04
CA PRO A 7 10.09 -18.53 -7.45
C PRO A 7 9.75 -19.77 -6.60
N GLY A 8 9.15 -19.59 -5.43
CA GLY A 8 8.75 -20.68 -4.54
C GLY A 8 7.28 -21.04 -4.69
N ASN A 9 6.96 -22.34 -4.58
CA ASN A 9 5.57 -22.78 -4.44
C ASN A 9 5.06 -22.48 -3.01
N PHE A 10 5.00 -21.20 -2.64
CA PHE A 10 4.69 -20.76 -1.28
C PHE A 10 3.32 -21.19 -0.80
N SER A 11 2.37 -21.46 -1.71
CA SER A 11 1.06 -22.02 -1.36
C SER A 11 1.16 -23.40 -0.70
N GLN A 12 2.18 -24.20 -1.05
CA GLN A 12 2.43 -25.50 -0.41
C GLN A 12 2.95 -25.36 1.03
N VAL A 13 3.61 -24.26 1.35
CA VAL A 13 4.19 -24.01 2.68
C VAL A 13 3.20 -23.27 3.58
N ASN A 14 2.51 -22.25 3.03
CA ASN A 14 1.60 -21.40 3.80
C ASN A 14 0.15 -21.92 3.83
N GLY A 15 -0.21 -22.89 2.99
CA GLY A 15 -1.55 -23.46 2.89
C GLY A 15 -2.63 -22.47 2.44
N ARG A 16 -2.25 -21.41 1.72
CA ARG A 16 -3.14 -20.32 1.28
C ARG A 16 -2.97 -20.02 -0.20
N GLU A 17 -4.09 -19.69 -0.82
CA GLU A 17 -4.12 -19.13 -2.17
C GLU A 17 -3.45 -17.75 -2.22
N LYS A 18 -3.05 -17.32 -3.43
CA LYS A 18 -2.43 -15.99 -3.62
C LYS A 18 -3.36 -14.84 -3.20
N ASN A 19 -4.64 -14.98 -3.55
CA ASN A 19 -5.71 -14.08 -3.17
C ASN A 19 -6.53 -14.74 -2.08
N PHE A 20 -6.70 -14.08 -0.93
CA PHE A 20 -7.52 -14.61 0.16
C PHE A 20 -8.07 -13.50 1.05
N PHE A 21 -9.13 -13.83 1.79
CA PHE A 21 -9.70 -12.95 2.80
C PHE A 21 -9.44 -13.52 4.19
N GLN A 22 -9.09 -12.66 5.14
CA GLN A 22 -8.95 -13.00 6.55
C GLN A 22 -9.77 -12.01 7.37
N LYS A 23 -10.66 -12.53 8.23
CA LYS A 23 -11.30 -11.74 9.28
C LYS A 23 -10.54 -11.92 10.58
N VAL A 24 -10.29 -10.83 11.30
CA VAL A 24 -9.79 -10.83 12.67
C VAL A 24 -10.73 -9.96 13.50
N ARG A 25 -11.56 -10.59 14.34
CA ARG A 25 -12.65 -9.92 15.05
C ARG A 25 -13.58 -9.20 14.06
N ASN A 26 -13.66 -7.87 14.13
CA ASN A 26 -14.46 -7.01 13.26
C ASN A 26 -13.66 -6.39 12.10
N LEU A 27 -12.39 -6.76 11.93
CA LEU A 27 -11.50 -6.26 10.87
C LEU A 27 -11.43 -7.27 9.72
N GLY A 28 -11.64 -6.80 8.50
CA GLY A 28 -11.50 -7.59 7.27
C GLY A 28 -10.24 -7.24 6.51
N PHE A 29 -9.52 -8.24 6.02
CA PHE A 29 -8.30 -8.06 5.23
C PHE A 29 -8.42 -8.82 3.91
N TYR A 30 -8.41 -8.10 2.80
CA TYR A 30 -8.22 -8.68 1.47
C TYR A 30 -6.75 -8.69 1.13
N PHE A 31 -6.16 -9.87 1.01
CA PHE A 31 -4.83 -10.05 0.47
C PHE A 31 -4.97 -10.33 -1.01
N ILE A 32 -4.43 -9.45 -1.85
CA ILE A 32 -4.49 -9.58 -3.31
C ILE A 32 -3.09 -9.61 -3.93
N HIS A 33 -3.00 -10.30 -5.06
CA HIS A 33 -1.81 -10.44 -5.88
C HIS A 33 -2.08 -9.84 -7.26
N VAL A 34 -1.13 -9.03 -7.75
CA VAL A 34 -1.33 -8.18 -8.94
C VAL A 34 -0.17 -8.26 -9.94
N GLN A 35 0.79 -9.17 -9.73
CA GLN A 35 2.07 -9.18 -10.44
C GLN A 35 2.46 -10.58 -10.94
N GLN A 36 3.43 -10.63 -11.86
CA GLN A 36 4.12 -11.84 -12.29
C GLN A 36 5.62 -11.58 -12.32
N GLY A 37 6.31 -11.98 -11.26
CA GLY A 37 7.67 -11.61 -10.93
C GLY A 37 7.71 -10.19 -10.37
N THR A 38 8.57 -9.35 -10.95
CA THR A 38 8.64 -7.92 -10.64
C THR A 38 7.51 -7.10 -11.26
N PRO A 39 7.15 -7.27 -12.56
CA PRO A 39 6.13 -6.41 -13.15
C PRO A 39 4.73 -6.72 -12.63
N ILE A 40 3.98 -5.65 -12.39
CA ILE A 40 2.52 -5.71 -12.31
C ILE A 40 1.93 -6.10 -13.67
N VAL A 41 0.85 -6.85 -13.67
CA VAL A 41 0.20 -7.34 -14.90
C VAL A 41 -1.30 -7.08 -14.79
N ASP A 42 -1.89 -6.40 -15.78
CA ASP A 42 -3.32 -6.03 -15.78
C ASP A 42 -4.25 -7.22 -15.55
N ALA A 43 -3.92 -8.39 -16.13
CA ALA A 43 -4.70 -9.60 -15.93
C ALA A 43 -4.66 -10.15 -14.49
N GLU A 44 -3.59 -9.87 -13.73
CA GLU A 44 -3.51 -10.20 -12.29
C GLU A 44 -4.23 -9.13 -11.46
N VAL A 45 -4.13 -7.86 -11.85
CA VAL A 45 -4.92 -6.76 -11.27
C VAL A 45 -6.41 -7.08 -11.36
N ASP A 46 -6.91 -7.41 -12.56
CA ASP A 46 -8.31 -7.76 -12.77
C ASP A 46 -8.73 -8.96 -11.93
N ARG A 47 -7.87 -9.98 -11.81
CA ARG A 47 -8.14 -11.15 -10.95
C ARG A 47 -8.19 -10.80 -9.46
N GLY A 48 -7.31 -9.93 -8.98
CA GLY A 48 -7.32 -9.44 -7.61
C GLY A 48 -8.58 -8.62 -7.28
N ILE A 49 -8.99 -7.74 -8.20
CA ILE A 49 -10.22 -6.95 -8.06
C ILE A 49 -11.45 -7.85 -8.12
N GLN A 50 -11.53 -8.77 -9.09
CA GLN A 50 -12.64 -9.70 -9.20
C GLN A 50 -12.77 -10.58 -7.95
N PHE A 51 -11.65 -11.01 -7.37
CA PHE A 51 -11.67 -11.75 -6.10
C PHE A 51 -12.35 -10.96 -4.97
N ILE A 52 -12.07 -9.66 -4.83
CA ILE A 52 -12.74 -8.81 -3.84
C ILE A 52 -14.24 -8.75 -4.14
N LEU A 53 -14.64 -8.55 -5.39
CA LEU A 53 -16.05 -8.44 -5.81
C LEU A 53 -16.81 -9.74 -5.57
N ASP A 54 -16.23 -10.89 -5.93
CA ASP A 54 -16.84 -12.22 -5.71
C ASP A 54 -17.02 -12.52 -4.22
N ASN A 55 -16.21 -11.90 -3.36
CA ASN A 55 -16.21 -12.10 -1.92
C ASN A 55 -16.72 -10.88 -1.14
N ILE A 56 -17.37 -9.92 -1.81
CA ILE A 56 -17.70 -8.60 -1.25
C ILE A 56 -18.46 -8.68 0.08
N ASN A 57 -19.35 -9.68 0.20
CA ASN A 57 -20.15 -9.96 1.39
C ASN A 57 -19.29 -10.21 2.64
N LEU A 58 -18.08 -10.79 2.50
CA LEU A 58 -17.16 -11.00 3.61
C LEU A 58 -16.63 -9.67 4.16
N GLY A 59 -16.29 -8.74 3.25
CA GLY A 59 -15.87 -7.39 3.58
C GLY A 59 -16.98 -6.57 4.22
N VAL A 60 -18.19 -6.59 3.65
CA VAL A 60 -19.36 -5.84 4.16
C VAL A 60 -19.74 -6.24 5.60
N GLN A 61 -19.47 -7.49 5.99
CA GLN A 61 -19.67 -7.97 7.36
C GLN A 61 -18.61 -7.48 8.37
N SER A 62 -17.63 -6.69 7.93
CA SER A 62 -16.57 -6.12 8.77
C SER A 62 -16.83 -4.64 9.03
N ASP A 63 -16.37 -4.13 10.17
CA ASP A 63 -16.52 -2.71 10.52
C ASP A 63 -15.51 -1.85 9.76
N HIS A 64 -14.33 -2.42 9.51
CA HIS A 64 -13.22 -1.81 8.79
C HIS A 64 -12.58 -2.85 7.87
N VAL A 65 -12.33 -2.46 6.63
CA VAL A 65 -11.65 -3.31 5.64
C VAL A 65 -10.30 -2.70 5.27
N PHE A 66 -9.32 -3.57 5.11
CA PHE A 66 -7.98 -3.25 4.64
C PHE A 66 -7.65 -4.07 3.41
N ILE A 67 -6.94 -3.47 2.47
CA ILE A 67 -6.35 -4.19 1.34
C ILE A 67 -4.86 -4.34 1.62
N VAL A 68 -4.34 -5.55 1.43
CA VAL A 68 -2.92 -5.86 1.54
C VAL A 68 -2.45 -6.40 0.19
N VAL A 69 -1.46 -5.76 -0.39
CA VAL A 69 -0.93 -6.06 -1.72
C VAL A 69 0.59 -5.85 -1.69
N HIS A 70 1.37 -6.49 -2.57
CA HIS A 70 2.81 -6.21 -2.60
C HIS A 70 3.13 -4.91 -3.32
N HIS A 71 2.73 -4.82 -4.59
CA HIS A 71 2.97 -3.63 -5.41
C HIS A 71 2.13 -2.45 -4.91
N PRO A 72 2.70 -1.24 -4.80
CA PRO A 72 1.98 -0.08 -4.30
C PRO A 72 0.91 0.42 -5.27
N VAL A 73 -0.17 0.94 -4.70
CA VAL A 73 -1.23 1.67 -5.43
C VAL A 73 -0.70 3.03 -5.87
N PHE A 74 -0.03 3.72 -4.95
CA PHE A 74 0.71 4.97 -5.20
C PHE A 74 2.08 4.83 -4.57
N SER A 75 3.13 5.35 -5.20
CA SER A 75 4.47 5.33 -4.62
C SER A 75 5.35 6.43 -5.15
N THR A 76 6.17 7.00 -4.27
CA THR A 76 7.24 7.96 -4.62
C THR A 76 8.60 7.27 -4.79
N GLY A 77 8.65 5.94 -4.69
CA GLY A 77 9.87 5.11 -4.75
C GLY A 77 10.33 4.73 -6.16
N GLU A 78 11.25 3.76 -6.22
CA GLU A 78 11.93 3.34 -7.45
C GLU A 78 10.96 2.83 -8.51
N PHE A 79 10.07 1.91 -8.16
CA PHE A 79 9.14 1.28 -9.08
C PHE A 79 7.93 2.18 -9.39
N GLY A 80 7.62 3.12 -8.49
CA GLY A 80 6.55 4.09 -8.68
C GLY A 80 5.16 3.45 -8.66
N SER A 81 4.19 4.11 -9.28
CA SER A 81 2.81 3.61 -9.35
C SER A 81 2.45 3.06 -10.73
N HIS A 82 1.54 2.09 -10.75
CA HIS A 82 0.98 1.55 -11.97
C HIS A 82 -0.44 2.06 -12.20
N GLN A 83 -0.60 2.98 -13.16
CA GLN A 83 -1.82 3.75 -13.34
C GLN A 83 -3.10 2.90 -13.41
N TYR A 84 -3.11 1.80 -14.19
CA TYR A 84 -4.30 0.95 -14.30
C TYR A 84 -4.70 0.34 -12.95
N PHE A 85 -3.72 -0.10 -12.17
CA PHE A 85 -3.98 -0.69 -10.85
C PHE A 85 -4.51 0.36 -9.88
N SER A 86 -3.88 1.54 -9.86
CA SER A 86 -4.33 2.67 -9.06
C SER A 86 -5.78 3.03 -9.37
N GLN A 87 -6.10 3.19 -10.65
CA GLN A 87 -7.46 3.52 -11.12
C GLN A 87 -8.48 2.44 -10.72
N LYS A 88 -8.14 1.15 -10.80
CA LYS A 88 -9.03 0.06 -10.38
C LYS A 88 -9.32 0.07 -8.89
N ILE A 89 -8.31 0.34 -8.06
CA ILE A 89 -8.51 0.46 -6.61
C ILE A 89 -9.36 1.69 -6.28
N GLU A 90 -9.11 2.82 -6.93
CA GLU A 90 -9.93 4.02 -6.77
C GLU A 90 -11.39 3.79 -7.17
N GLN A 91 -11.62 3.09 -8.29
CA GLN A 91 -12.95 2.72 -8.76
C GLN A 91 -13.64 1.78 -7.76
N LEU A 92 -12.95 0.76 -7.27
CA LEU A 92 -13.46 -0.17 -6.24
C LEU A 92 -13.92 0.58 -5.00
N ILE A 93 -13.12 1.52 -4.50
CA ILE A 93 -13.47 2.32 -3.30
C ILE A 93 -14.68 3.21 -3.58
N THR A 94 -14.75 3.81 -4.77
CA THR A 94 -15.84 4.72 -5.16
C THR A 94 -17.16 4.00 -5.35
N ASP A 95 -17.14 2.84 -6.01
CA ASP A 95 -18.35 2.08 -6.37
C ASP A 95 -18.89 1.24 -5.21
N HIS A 96 -18.03 0.90 -4.23
CA HIS A 96 -18.37 0.02 -3.12
C HIS A 96 -18.10 0.65 -1.74
N PRO A 97 -18.71 1.81 -1.41
CA PRO A 97 -18.49 2.47 -0.12
C PRO A 97 -18.92 1.60 1.08
N GLU A 98 -19.82 0.64 0.88
CA GLU A 98 -20.25 -0.33 1.88
C GLU A 98 -19.12 -1.24 2.40
N LEU A 99 -18.03 -1.40 1.64
CA LEU A 99 -16.85 -2.15 2.09
C LEU A 99 -16.12 -1.44 3.22
N LYS A 100 -16.31 -0.13 3.42
CA LYS A 100 -15.62 0.66 4.46
C LYS A 100 -14.11 0.41 4.45
N ILE A 101 -13.52 0.42 3.25
CA ILE A 101 -12.07 0.32 3.09
C ILE A 101 -11.46 1.52 3.84
N ARG A 102 -10.45 1.27 4.66
CA ARG A 102 -9.81 2.28 5.53
C ARG A 102 -8.37 2.59 5.12
N ALA A 103 -7.58 1.56 4.85
CA ALA A 103 -6.22 1.69 4.36
C ALA A 103 -5.87 0.56 3.37
N THR A 104 -4.99 0.88 2.43
CA THR A 104 -4.29 -0.12 1.61
C THR A 104 -2.83 -0.15 2.04
N PHE A 105 -2.34 -1.33 2.40
CA PHE A 105 -0.94 -1.54 2.78
C PHE A 105 -0.21 -2.26 1.66
N SER A 106 0.90 -1.67 1.25
CA SER A 106 1.78 -2.19 0.23
C SER A 106 3.23 -2.20 0.68
N GLY A 107 4.10 -2.78 -0.14
CA GLY A 107 5.56 -2.77 0.03
C GLY A 107 6.22 -2.52 -1.32
N HIS A 108 7.07 -3.44 -1.75
CA HIS A 108 7.83 -3.41 -3.00
C HIS A 108 8.93 -2.33 -3.08
N ASP A 109 8.58 -1.05 -2.97
CA ASP A 109 9.56 0.02 -2.85
C ASP A 109 10.12 0.03 -1.42
N HIS A 110 11.44 -0.03 -1.27
CA HIS A 110 12.12 -0.19 0.01
C HIS A 110 12.27 1.14 0.74
N MET A 111 11.13 1.74 1.05
CA MET A 111 10.97 3.05 1.65
C MET A 111 9.57 3.11 2.31
N PHE A 112 9.31 4.17 3.07
CA PHE A 112 7.96 4.52 3.47
C PHE A 112 7.37 5.57 2.54
N SER A 113 6.09 5.43 2.18
CA SER A 113 5.27 6.52 1.65
C SER A 113 3.85 6.47 2.23
N ALA A 114 3.26 7.64 2.46
CA ALA A 114 1.83 7.80 2.74
C ALA A 114 1.16 8.66 1.68
N PHE A 115 -0.06 8.26 1.30
CA PHE A 115 -0.96 9.01 0.42
C PHE A 115 -2.37 9.01 1.00
N GLN A 116 -3.15 10.03 0.66
CA GLN A 116 -4.55 10.12 1.09
C GLN A 116 -5.45 10.59 -0.04
N LYS A 117 -6.54 9.85 -0.27
CA LYS A 117 -7.63 10.24 -1.17
C LYS A 117 -8.95 10.24 -0.40
N GLY A 118 -9.51 11.43 -0.16
CA GLY A 118 -10.67 11.57 0.70
C GLY A 118 -10.40 11.02 2.11
N SER A 119 -11.20 10.06 2.57
CA SER A 119 -10.99 9.41 3.86
C SER A 119 -10.02 8.23 3.81
N GLN A 120 -9.59 7.76 2.64
CA GLN A 120 -8.79 6.54 2.48
C GLN A 120 -7.29 6.82 2.54
N PHE A 121 -6.55 5.99 3.28
CA PHE A 121 -5.08 6.01 3.27
C PHE A 121 -4.48 4.91 2.38
N PHE A 122 -3.31 5.21 1.81
CA PHE A 122 -2.50 4.26 1.07
C PHE A 122 -1.07 4.35 1.59
N PHE A 123 -0.53 3.22 2.03
CA PHE A 123 0.79 3.16 2.65
C PHE A 123 1.70 2.22 1.87
N VAL A 124 2.92 2.67 1.63
CA VAL A 124 4.05 1.85 1.19
C VAL A 124 4.90 1.58 2.42
N ASN A 125 5.09 0.31 2.76
CA ASN A 125 5.77 -0.19 3.95
C ASN A 125 6.86 -1.20 3.55
N GLY A 126 7.64 -0.90 2.51
CA GLY A 126 8.65 -1.84 2.00
C GLY A 126 9.98 -1.78 2.74
N ALA A 127 10.17 -0.81 3.63
CA ALA A 127 11.42 -0.61 4.38
C ALA A 127 11.53 -1.48 5.65
N GLY A 128 11.13 -2.76 5.59
CA GLY A 128 11.13 -3.67 6.75
C GLY A 128 12.41 -4.48 6.96
N GLY A 129 13.39 -4.38 6.05
CA GLY A 129 14.65 -5.14 6.14
C GLY A 129 15.39 -5.39 4.81
N GLY A 130 14.79 -5.03 3.66
CA GLY A 130 15.51 -4.94 2.38
C GLY A 130 16.39 -3.68 2.30
N GLY A 131 17.33 -3.61 1.35
CA GLY A 131 18.16 -2.41 1.17
C GLY A 131 17.30 -1.19 0.78
N ILE A 132 17.47 -0.07 1.47
CA ILE A 132 16.68 1.16 1.26
C ILE A 132 16.95 1.77 -0.12
N ASP A 133 15.89 2.08 -0.86
CA ASP A 133 15.96 2.75 -2.16
C ASP A 133 16.53 4.16 -2.00
N GLN A 134 17.64 4.46 -2.66
CA GLN A 134 18.36 5.75 -2.54
C GLN A 134 17.80 6.79 -3.52
N MET A 135 16.54 7.20 -3.33
CA MET A 135 15.82 8.14 -4.20
C MET A 135 16.48 9.53 -4.38
N THR A 136 17.53 9.86 -3.62
CA THR A 136 18.36 11.05 -3.85
C THR A 136 19.33 10.92 -5.04
N ASP A 137 19.47 9.74 -5.64
CA ASP A 137 20.34 9.55 -6.80
C ASP A 137 19.80 10.32 -8.03
N SER A 138 20.69 11.05 -8.70
CA SER A 138 20.36 11.83 -9.90
C SER A 138 19.81 11.02 -11.07
N SER A 139 20.05 9.70 -11.09
CA SER A 139 19.51 8.77 -12.09
C SER A 139 17.97 8.69 -12.07
N TYR A 140 17.32 9.09 -10.98
CA TYR A 140 15.85 9.18 -10.91
C TYR A 140 15.26 10.42 -11.58
N GLY A 141 16.10 11.33 -12.08
CA GLY A 141 15.70 12.48 -12.90
C GLY A 141 14.63 13.33 -12.22
N VAL A 142 13.49 13.52 -12.88
CA VAL A 142 12.37 14.32 -12.34
C VAL A 142 11.74 13.75 -11.05
N ARG A 143 12.00 12.48 -10.74
CA ARG A 143 11.54 11.81 -9.52
C ARG A 143 12.58 11.80 -8.39
N GLN A 144 13.75 12.38 -8.62
CA GLN A 144 14.78 12.48 -7.60
C GLN A 144 14.24 13.24 -6.39
N TRP A 145 14.43 12.67 -5.20
CA TRP A 145 14.10 13.37 -3.97
C TRP A 145 15.21 14.35 -3.60
N PRO A 146 14.86 15.53 -3.06
CA PRO A 146 15.85 16.52 -2.64
C PRO A 146 16.56 16.13 -1.33
N SER A 147 16.03 15.16 -0.57
CA SER A 147 16.50 14.74 0.75
C SER A 147 16.03 13.32 1.09
N GLU A 148 16.51 12.77 2.22
CA GLU A 148 16.05 11.50 2.81
C GLU A 148 14.57 11.45 3.18
N GLU A 149 13.96 12.63 3.27
CA GLU A 149 12.54 12.81 3.55
C GLU A 149 11.92 13.61 2.40
N LEU A 150 10.72 13.23 2.01
CA LEU A 150 9.92 13.92 1.02
C LEU A 150 8.55 14.21 1.62
N HIS A 151 8.10 15.47 1.56
CA HIS A 151 6.79 15.88 2.08
C HIS A 151 5.96 16.46 0.95
N GLY A 152 4.73 15.96 0.82
CA GLY A 152 3.81 16.30 -0.25
C GLY A 152 2.89 17.49 0.05
N PRO A 153 1.92 17.75 -0.85
CA PRO A 153 1.71 17.01 -2.10
C PRO A 153 2.81 17.27 -3.12
N GLN A 154 3.08 16.29 -3.99
CA GLN A 154 4.04 16.42 -5.08
C GLN A 154 3.34 16.78 -6.39
N SER A 155 4.02 17.54 -7.25
CA SER A 155 3.50 17.96 -8.57
C SER A 155 4.29 17.37 -9.74
N VAL A 156 5.11 16.36 -9.49
CA VAL A 156 5.95 15.70 -10.50
C VAL A 156 5.06 15.00 -11.54
N VAL A 157 5.41 15.17 -12.82
CA VAL A 157 4.72 14.55 -13.96
C VAL A 157 5.67 13.56 -14.64
N ALA A 158 5.40 12.27 -14.49
CA ALA A 158 6.05 11.17 -15.21
C ALA A 158 5.10 9.96 -15.27
N ASP A 159 5.37 9.00 -16.18
CA ASP A 159 4.47 7.88 -16.49
C ASP A 159 4.17 6.95 -15.28
N ASN A 160 5.03 6.94 -14.26
CA ASN A 160 4.86 6.15 -13.03
C ASN A 160 4.71 7.02 -11.76
N CYS A 161 4.21 8.25 -11.92
CA CYS A 161 3.92 9.19 -10.83
C CYS A 161 2.42 9.39 -10.58
N TYR A 162 1.57 8.46 -10.98
CA TYR A 162 0.13 8.56 -10.71
C TYR A 162 -0.14 8.63 -9.20
N GLY A 163 -0.92 9.63 -8.77
CA GLY A 163 -1.27 9.88 -7.37
C GLY A 163 -0.24 10.68 -6.55
N TYR A 164 0.79 11.27 -7.18
CA TYR A 164 1.77 12.13 -6.49
C TYR A 164 1.15 13.37 -5.83
N ASP A 165 0.05 13.88 -6.40
CA ASP A 165 -0.75 14.97 -5.82
C ASP A 165 -1.47 14.57 -4.53
N LEU A 166 -1.58 13.26 -4.27
CA LEU A 166 -2.17 12.68 -3.05
C LEU A 166 -1.10 12.38 -1.97
N HIS A 167 0.17 12.61 -2.29
CA HIS A 167 1.30 12.31 -1.41
C HIS A 167 1.28 13.15 -0.13
N LEU A 168 1.60 12.52 1.00
CA LEU A 168 1.69 13.17 2.30
C LEU A 168 3.14 13.26 2.76
N ASP A 169 3.77 12.12 3.02
CA ASP A 169 5.14 12.04 3.51
C ASP A 169 5.79 10.75 3.04
N SER A 170 7.11 10.76 2.89
CA SER A 170 7.94 9.59 2.63
C SER A 170 9.29 9.68 3.35
N TRP A 171 9.83 8.52 3.71
CA TRP A 171 11.13 8.40 4.39
C TRP A 171 11.97 7.27 3.79
N MET A 172 13.23 7.57 3.47
CA MET A 172 14.28 6.59 3.14
C MET A 172 14.90 6.01 4.42
N LYS A 173 14.07 5.37 5.26
CA LYS A 173 14.45 4.80 6.56
C LYS A 173 13.79 3.45 6.78
N PHE A 174 14.41 2.59 7.59
CA PHE A 174 13.75 1.39 8.07
C PHE A 174 12.57 1.78 8.94
N THR A 175 11.37 1.33 8.58
CA THR A 175 10.15 1.76 9.26
C THR A 175 9.14 0.64 9.43
N ARG A 176 8.25 0.80 10.40
CA ARG A 176 7.01 0.02 10.52
C ARG A 176 5.82 0.93 10.73
N THR A 177 4.67 0.51 10.22
CA THR A 177 3.38 1.18 10.49
C THR A 177 2.58 0.39 11.50
N GLU A 178 2.23 1.02 12.61
CA GLU A 178 1.36 0.49 13.66
C GLU A 178 -0.04 1.05 13.50
N VAL A 179 -1.04 0.17 13.47
CA VAL A 179 -2.46 0.55 13.34
C VAL A 179 -3.14 0.42 14.71
N ASN A 180 -3.55 1.54 15.27
CA ASN A 180 -4.20 1.61 16.57
C ASN A 180 -5.66 2.03 16.42
N PHE A 181 -6.56 1.31 17.08
CA PHE A 181 -7.98 1.67 17.15
C PHE A 181 -8.22 2.42 18.45
N GLU A 182 -8.55 3.69 18.34
CA GLU A 182 -8.87 4.58 19.45
C GLU A 182 -10.37 4.94 19.42
N PRO A 183 -10.94 5.47 20.52
CA PRO A 183 -12.32 5.93 20.52
C PRO A 183 -12.58 6.95 19.39
N GLY A 184 -13.38 6.56 18.40
CA GLY A 184 -13.80 7.41 17.28
C GLY A 184 -12.76 7.62 16.17
N LYS A 185 -11.59 6.98 16.22
CA LYS A 185 -10.58 7.07 15.15
C LYS A 185 -9.66 5.86 15.04
N ILE A 186 -9.06 5.70 13.86
CA ILE A 186 -7.89 4.84 13.63
C ILE A 186 -6.66 5.74 13.57
N VAL A 187 -5.59 5.36 14.26
CA VAL A 187 -4.30 6.07 14.26
C VAL A 187 -3.23 5.18 13.65
N TYR A 188 -2.60 5.65 12.57
CA TYR A 188 -1.49 5.00 11.90
C TYR A 188 -0.18 5.67 12.34
N ASN A 189 0.60 4.99 13.18
CA ASN A 189 1.90 5.48 13.65
C ASN A 189 3.01 4.88 12.80
N VAL A 190 3.77 5.75 12.12
CA VAL A 190 4.98 5.36 11.40
C VAL A 190 6.14 5.50 12.37
N ARG A 191 6.83 4.39 12.65
CA ARG A 191 8.02 4.37 13.52
C ARG A 191 9.26 4.07 12.72
N ASP A 192 10.33 4.76 13.08
CA ASP A 192 11.69 4.36 12.75
C ASP A 192 12.02 3.05 13.48
N LEU A 193 12.49 2.04 12.76
CA LEU A 193 12.85 0.75 13.33
C LEU A 193 14.16 0.79 14.12
N ASP A 194 15.07 1.72 13.82
CA ASP A 194 16.37 1.80 14.48
C ASP A 194 16.25 2.52 15.84
N SER A 195 15.46 3.59 15.90
CA SER A 195 15.29 4.41 17.12
C SER A 195 14.00 4.16 17.90
N ASP A 196 13.04 3.43 17.32
CA ASP A 196 11.67 3.22 17.83
C ASP A 196 10.84 4.51 18.02
N VAL A 197 11.33 5.64 17.51
CA VAL A 197 10.64 6.94 17.56
C VAL A 197 9.50 6.98 16.55
N VAL A 198 8.35 7.54 16.96
CA VAL A 198 7.25 7.86 16.04
C VAL A 198 7.66 9.03 15.15
N LEU A 199 7.82 8.78 13.86
CA LEU A 199 8.10 9.80 12.85
C LEU A 199 6.85 10.61 12.52
N LYS A 200 5.70 9.93 12.43
CA LYS A 200 4.42 10.54 12.06
C LYS A 200 3.23 9.72 12.56
N SER A 201 2.16 10.42 12.88
CA SER A 201 0.85 9.83 13.16
C SER A 201 -0.18 10.37 12.17
N TYR A 202 -0.92 9.47 11.51
CA TYR A 202 -2.09 9.82 10.69
C TYR A 202 -3.36 9.39 11.40
N GLU A 203 -4.32 10.30 11.51
CA GLU A 203 -5.60 10.04 12.16
C GLU A 203 -6.73 9.93 11.14
N GLN A 204 -7.56 8.90 11.28
CA GLN A 204 -8.71 8.65 10.43
C GLN A 204 -9.97 8.51 11.29
N PRO A 205 -10.91 9.45 11.23
CA PRO A 205 -12.19 9.32 11.92
C PRO A 205 -12.97 8.07 11.48
N ILE A 206 -13.66 7.40 12.41
CA ILE A 206 -14.49 6.22 12.14
C ILE A 206 -15.93 6.33 12.60
#